data_AF-A0A4Q7LVL9-F1
#
_entry.id   AF-A0A4Q7LVL9-F1
#
_cell.length_a   1.000
_cell.length_b   1.000
_cell.length_c   1.000
_cell.angle_alpha   90.00
_cell.angle_beta   90.00
_cell.angle_gamma   90.00
#
_symmetry.space_group_name_H-M   'P 1'
#
loop_
_entity.id
_entity.type
_entity.pdbx_description
1 polymer ?
#
loop_
_entity_poly.entity_id
_entity_poly.type
_entity_poly.pdbx_seq_one_letter_code
_entity_poly.pdbx_strand_id
1 'polypeptide(L)'
;MTLLAAVLYTVLVWWLSTGVILYLNGLPRAHHPALMAVATLLLGVALAGISASAGDTGVADAYLAFSATIAVWGWQELGFLLGYVTGPRRIACPPEARGWRRLRHALAAILYHELALLLLGATVLALTWQQPNTVALWTFVVLWVMRTSAKLNVYLGVRNLSESFLPAHLRYLHSYFRQRPGNALFASSVIASTAAAVAVWDVAVAPTATPYQACAAALVATLLSLAVLEHWFMVLPMPSEWLWRWGLRSREGQTPSA
;
A
#
# COMPACT_ATOMS: atom_id res chain seq x y z
N MET A 1 0.43 28.14 0.12
CA MET A 1 1.23 27.49 1.19
C MET A 1 0.64 26.15 1.62
N THR A 2 -0.69 26.01 1.70
CA THR A 2 -1.39 24.77 2.10
C THR A 2 -1.11 23.56 1.18
N LEU A 3 -1.07 23.76 -0.15
CA LEU A 3 -0.79 22.68 -1.11
C LEU A 3 0.61 22.09 -0.95
N LEU A 4 1.64 22.94 -0.85
CA LEU A 4 3.02 22.49 -0.65
C LEU A 4 3.15 21.69 0.65
N ALA A 5 2.51 22.14 1.73
CA ALA A 5 2.48 21.41 2.99
C ALA A 5 1.85 20.03 2.83
N ALA A 6 0.70 19.92 2.15
CA ALA A 6 0.04 18.65 1.90
C ALA A 6 0.89 17.68 1.06
N VAL A 7 1.57 18.19 0.03
CA VAL A 7 2.50 17.40 -0.79
C VAL A 7 3.65 16.87 0.04
N LEU A 8 4.38 17.76 0.74
CA LEU A 8 5.53 17.38 1.55
C LEU A 8 5.13 16.40 2.66
N TYR A 9 3.98 16.64 3.29
CA TYR A 9 3.42 15.76 4.30
C TYR A 9 3.14 14.36 3.74
N THR A 10 2.47 14.28 2.59
CA THR A 10 2.14 13.01 1.94
C THR A 10 3.40 12.22 1.58
N VAL A 11 4.38 12.89 0.98
CA VAL A 11 5.67 12.27 0.63
C VAL A 11 6.38 11.77 1.88
N LEU A 12 6.43 12.57 2.96
CA LEU A 12 7.05 12.19 4.22
C LEU A 12 6.36 10.97 4.84
N VAL A 13 5.03 10.98 4.93
CA VAL A 13 4.24 9.88 5.51
C VAL A 13 4.40 8.60 4.68
N TRP A 14 4.36 8.70 3.36
CA TRP A 14 4.57 7.57 2.47
C TRP A 14 5.99 6.98 2.61
N TRP A 15 7.00 7.84 2.64
CA TRP A 15 8.39 7.43 2.81
C TRP A 15 8.64 6.75 4.16
N LEU A 16 8.16 7.39 5.23
CA LEU A 16 8.30 6.91 6.60
C LEU A 16 7.55 5.60 6.82
N SER A 17 6.30 5.50 6.38
CA SER A 17 5.50 4.28 6.52
C SER A 17 6.16 3.09 5.83
N THR A 18 6.63 3.27 4.59
CA THR A 18 7.36 2.24 3.85
C THR A 18 8.64 1.83 4.57
N GLY A 19 9.44 2.80 5.05
CA GLY A 19 10.68 2.53 5.78
C GLY A 19 10.47 1.82 7.11
N VAL A 20 9.48 2.26 7.90
CA VAL A 20 9.12 1.64 9.19
C VAL A 20 8.66 0.20 8.98
N ILE A 21 7.77 -0.05 8.02
CA ILE A 21 7.29 -1.41 7.73
C ILE A 21 8.46 -2.33 7.36
N LEU A 22 9.41 -1.86 6.54
CA LEU A 22 10.60 -2.64 6.17
C LEU A 22 11.52 -2.94 7.35
N TYR A 23 11.74 -1.94 8.21
CA TYR A 23 12.53 -2.07 9.43
C TYR A 23 11.89 -3.07 10.41
N LEU A 24 10.59 -2.93 10.67
CA LEU A 24 9.84 -3.81 11.57
C LEU A 24 9.84 -5.27 11.07
N ASN A 25 9.75 -5.47 9.76
CA ASN A 25 9.84 -6.80 9.16
C ASN A 25 11.24 -7.43 9.30
N GLY A 26 12.29 -6.64 9.47
CA GLY A 26 13.65 -7.14 9.71
C GLY A 26 13.95 -7.51 11.16
N LEU A 27 13.06 -7.20 12.10
CA LEU A 27 13.24 -7.56 13.51
C LEU A 27 13.16 -9.09 13.74
N PRO A 28 13.84 -9.62 14.77
CA PRO A 28 13.79 -11.04 15.11
C PRO A 28 12.36 -11.53 15.36
N ARG A 29 12.07 -12.77 14.96
CA ARG A 29 10.72 -13.39 15.07
C ARG A 29 10.10 -13.33 16.47
N ALA A 30 10.93 -13.28 17.52
CA ALA A 30 10.47 -13.13 18.90
C ALA A 30 9.64 -11.85 19.14
N HIS A 31 9.89 -10.78 18.39
CA HIS A 31 9.19 -9.50 18.54
C HIS A 31 7.91 -9.43 17.71
N HIS A 32 7.68 -10.37 16.79
CA HIS A 32 6.54 -10.33 15.87
C HIS A 32 5.16 -10.34 16.56
N PRO A 33 4.92 -11.11 17.64
CA PRO A 33 3.65 -11.05 18.37
C PRO A 33 3.40 -9.70 19.04
N ALA A 34 4.45 -9.12 19.65
CA ALA A 34 4.35 -7.81 20.31
C ALA A 34 4.10 -6.70 19.29
N LEU A 35 4.78 -6.74 18.13
CA LEU A 35 4.55 -5.83 17.02
C LEU A 35 3.11 -5.88 16.53
N MET A 36 2.52 -7.07 16.44
CA MET A 36 1.12 -7.23 16.06
C MET A 36 0.13 -6.77 17.10
N ALA A 37 0.42 -6.95 18.39
CA ALA A 37 -0.39 -6.38 19.45
C ALA A 37 -0.42 -4.84 19.36
N VAL A 38 0.76 -4.22 19.23
CA VAL A 38 0.88 -2.76 19.08
C VAL A 38 0.20 -2.27 17.81
N ALA A 39 0.42 -2.94 16.67
CA ALA A 39 -0.21 -2.57 15.41
C ALA A 39 -1.75 -2.68 15.50
N THR A 40 -2.27 -3.69 16.19
CA THR A 40 -3.73 -3.86 16.37
C THR A 40 -4.33 -2.80 17.27
N LEU A 41 -3.61 -2.38 18.32
CA LEU A 41 -4.01 -1.22 19.12
C LEU A 41 -4.05 0.06 18.26
N LEU A 42 -3.00 0.28 17.45
CA LEU A 42 -2.93 1.41 16.51
C LEU A 42 -4.04 1.38 15.46
N LEU A 43 -4.46 0.19 15.01
CA LEU A 43 -5.61 0.03 14.11
C LEU A 43 -6.89 0.57 14.77
N GLY A 44 -7.13 0.24 16.04
CA GLY A 44 -8.28 0.76 16.79
C GLY A 44 -8.26 2.28 16.91
N VAL A 45 -7.09 2.85 17.25
CA VAL A 45 -6.88 4.31 17.31
C VAL A 45 -7.10 4.97 15.95
N ALA A 46 -6.62 4.35 14.87
CA ALA A 46 -6.79 4.86 13.53
C ALA A 46 -8.26 4.87 13.09
N LEU A 47 -9.00 3.79 13.34
CA LEU A 47 -10.45 3.74 13.05
C LEU A 47 -11.23 4.80 13.85
N ALA A 48 -10.87 5.00 15.12
CA ALA A 48 -11.44 6.09 15.92
C ALA A 48 -11.10 7.48 15.35
N GLY A 49 -9.86 7.67 14.87
CA GLY A 49 -9.44 8.89 14.18
C GLY A 49 -10.23 9.17 12.91
N ILE A 50 -10.48 8.15 12.08
CA ILE A 50 -11.34 8.26 10.90
C ILE A 50 -12.74 8.70 11.32
N SER A 51 -13.34 8.01 12.30
CA SER A 51 -14.68 8.34 12.80
C SER A 51 -14.77 9.75 13.36
N ALA A 52 -13.76 10.23 14.09
CA ALA A 52 -13.73 11.56 14.67
C ALA A 52 -13.60 12.66 13.60
N SER A 53 -12.81 12.41 12.56
CA SER A 53 -12.60 13.36 11.45
C SER A 53 -13.71 13.37 10.40
N ALA A 54 -14.63 12.39 10.43
CA ALA A 54 -15.58 12.17 9.34
C ALA A 54 -16.59 13.32 9.18
N GLY A 55 -17.07 13.86 10.31
CA GLY A 55 -18.13 14.88 10.35
C GLY A 55 -17.69 16.29 9.99
N ASP A 56 -16.39 16.58 9.97
CA ASP A 56 -15.85 17.93 9.85
C ASP A 56 -15.04 18.13 8.58
N THR A 57 -15.16 19.31 7.98
CA THR A 57 -14.41 19.71 6.78
C THR A 57 -13.26 20.66 7.12
N GLY A 58 -12.60 20.42 8.25
CA GLY A 58 -11.39 21.13 8.64
C GLY A 58 -10.15 20.62 7.89
N VAL A 59 -9.16 21.49 7.73
CA VAL A 59 -7.84 21.09 7.18
C VAL A 59 -7.17 20.07 8.11
N ALA A 60 -7.30 20.23 9.43
CA ALA A 60 -6.78 19.29 10.40
C ALA A 60 -7.45 17.91 10.26
N ASP A 61 -8.75 17.86 10.03
CA ASP A 61 -9.52 16.64 9.85
C ASP A 61 -9.13 15.90 8.56
N ALA A 62 -8.77 16.63 7.51
CA ALA A 62 -8.20 16.04 6.30
C ALA A 62 -6.87 15.32 6.59
N TYR A 63 -5.96 15.95 7.34
CA TYR A 63 -4.69 15.32 7.74
C TYR A 63 -4.91 14.14 8.68
N LEU A 64 -5.83 14.25 9.62
CA LEU A 64 -6.16 13.18 10.57
C LEU A 64 -6.73 11.96 9.81
N ALA A 65 -7.73 12.18 8.96
CA ALA A 65 -8.33 11.15 8.11
C ALA A 65 -7.29 10.45 7.24
N PHE A 66 -6.43 11.22 6.58
CA PHE A 66 -5.35 10.68 5.74
C PHE A 66 -4.37 9.81 6.55
N SER A 67 -3.87 10.34 7.67
CA SER A 67 -2.88 9.65 8.51
C SER A 67 -3.43 8.37 9.13
N ALA A 68 -4.68 8.44 9.59
CA ALA A 68 -5.38 7.30 10.13
C ALA A 68 -5.57 6.22 9.06
N THR A 69 -5.96 6.58 7.84
CA THR A 69 -6.05 5.61 6.74
C THR A 69 -4.70 4.97 6.41
N ILE A 70 -3.59 5.73 6.43
CA ILE A 70 -2.25 5.15 6.24
C ILE A 70 -1.90 4.17 7.37
N ALA A 71 -2.28 4.46 8.61
CA ALA A 71 -2.07 3.55 9.74
C ALA A 71 -2.90 2.25 9.59
N VAL A 72 -4.17 2.35 9.18
CA VAL A 72 -5.02 1.19 8.84
C VAL A 72 -4.36 0.34 7.76
N TRP A 73 -3.85 0.97 6.71
CA TRP A 73 -3.15 0.29 5.63
C TRP A 73 -1.84 -0.37 6.12
N GLY A 74 -1.08 0.32 6.96
CA GLY A 74 0.16 -0.18 7.55
C GLY A 74 -0.04 -1.44 8.38
N TRP A 75 -1.14 -1.54 9.13
CA TRP A 75 -1.50 -2.76 9.87
C TRP A 75 -1.66 -3.95 8.93
N GLN A 76 -2.39 -3.78 7.83
CA GLN A 76 -2.61 -4.84 6.85
C GLN A 76 -1.29 -5.26 6.18
N GLU A 77 -0.45 -4.30 5.82
CA GLU A 77 0.83 -4.57 5.17
C GLU A 77 1.80 -5.30 6.10
N LEU A 78 1.89 -4.86 7.35
CA LEU A 78 2.66 -5.55 8.38
C LEU A 78 2.10 -6.96 8.61
N GLY A 79 0.77 -7.09 8.70
CA GLY A 79 0.01 -8.35 8.76
C GLY A 79 0.45 -9.38 7.73
N PHE A 80 0.56 -8.91 6.50
CA PHE A 80 0.99 -9.72 5.38
C PHE A 80 2.48 -10.08 5.46
N LEU A 81 3.35 -9.10 5.73
CA LEU A 81 4.80 -9.29 5.74
C LEU A 81 5.30 -10.18 6.89
N LEU A 82 4.67 -10.13 8.06
CA LEU A 82 4.99 -11.02 9.18
C LEU A 82 4.37 -12.42 9.03
N GLY A 83 3.56 -12.66 8.00
CA GLY A 83 2.97 -13.96 7.74
C GLY A 83 1.69 -14.27 8.51
N TYR A 84 1.20 -13.36 9.37
CA TYR A 84 -0.04 -13.57 10.14
C TYR A 84 -1.29 -13.57 9.25
N VAL A 85 -1.34 -12.66 8.28
CA VAL A 85 -2.48 -12.49 7.35
C VAL A 85 -2.10 -13.04 5.97
N THR A 86 -1.55 -14.25 5.93
CA THR A 86 -1.26 -14.98 4.68
C THR A 86 -2.29 -16.07 4.45
N GLY A 87 -2.62 -16.35 3.19
CA GLY A 87 -3.66 -17.32 2.85
C GLY A 87 -3.34 -18.75 3.29
N PRO A 88 -4.33 -19.67 3.21
CA PRO A 88 -4.21 -21.06 3.67
C PRO A 88 -3.10 -21.86 2.98
N ARG A 89 -2.60 -21.39 1.82
CA ARG A 89 -1.56 -22.06 1.04
C ARG A 89 -0.20 -21.37 1.20
N ARG A 90 0.64 -21.92 2.08
CA ARG A 90 2.04 -21.49 2.31
C ARG A 90 3.07 -22.41 1.63
N ILE A 91 2.75 -22.89 0.43
CA ILE A 91 3.60 -23.81 -0.35
C ILE A 91 3.86 -23.22 -1.74
N ALA A 92 5.02 -23.52 -2.30
CA ALA A 92 5.40 -23.09 -3.65
C ALA A 92 4.41 -23.59 -4.71
N CYS A 93 4.29 -22.84 -5.81
CA CYS A 93 3.45 -23.21 -6.94
C CYS A 93 3.94 -24.54 -7.52
N PRO A 94 3.07 -25.55 -7.71
CA PRO A 94 3.44 -26.76 -8.42
C PRO A 94 3.91 -26.40 -9.84
N PRO A 95 5.01 -26.99 -10.34
CA PRO A 95 5.56 -26.67 -11.66
C PRO A 95 4.57 -26.96 -12.81
N GLU A 96 3.61 -27.85 -12.58
CA GLU A 96 2.55 -28.23 -13.53
C GLU A 96 1.37 -27.24 -13.56
N ALA A 97 1.27 -26.32 -12.59
CA ALA A 97 0.15 -25.39 -12.53
C ALA A 97 0.29 -24.30 -13.60
N ARG A 98 -0.55 -24.37 -14.63
CA ARG A 98 -0.65 -23.38 -15.72
C ARG A 98 -2.01 -22.66 -15.69
N GLY A 99 -2.03 -21.44 -16.23
CA GLY A 99 -3.26 -20.64 -16.43
C GLY A 99 -4.11 -20.47 -15.16
N TRP A 100 -5.38 -20.85 -15.24
CA TRP A 100 -6.37 -20.71 -14.16
C TRP A 100 -5.99 -21.44 -12.87
N ARG A 101 -5.32 -22.61 -12.96
CA ARG A 101 -4.87 -23.36 -11.78
C ARG A 101 -3.80 -22.60 -11.00
N ARG A 102 -2.89 -21.91 -11.70
CA ARG A 102 -1.87 -21.04 -11.08
C ARG A 102 -2.49 -19.81 -10.44
N LEU A 103 -3.46 -19.18 -11.11
CA LEU A 103 -4.19 -18.03 -10.54
C LEU A 103 -4.93 -18.42 -9.25
N ARG A 104 -5.67 -19.52 -9.26
CA ARG A 104 -6.38 -20.02 -8.06
C ARG A 104 -5.42 -20.29 -6.90
N HIS A 105 -4.25 -20.83 -7.18
CA HIS A 105 -3.23 -21.08 -6.16
C HIS A 105 -2.57 -19.79 -5.64
N ALA A 106 -2.35 -18.79 -6.52
CA ALA A 106 -1.88 -17.48 -6.11
C ALA A 106 -2.92 -16.76 -5.23
N LEU A 107 -4.19 -16.77 -5.63
CA LEU A 107 -5.31 -16.22 -4.84
C LEU A 107 -5.44 -16.93 -3.49
N ALA A 108 -5.34 -18.27 -3.46
CA ALA A 108 -5.35 -19.03 -2.21
C ALA A 108 -4.16 -18.71 -1.29
N ALA A 109 -3.03 -18.24 -1.83
CA ALA A 109 -1.88 -17.83 -1.02
C ALA A 109 -2.06 -16.43 -0.39
N ILE A 110 -2.95 -15.60 -0.94
CA ILE A 110 -3.21 -14.22 -0.46
C ILE A 110 -4.64 -14.01 0.06
N LEU A 111 -5.47 -15.06 0.11
CA LEU A 111 -6.91 -14.92 0.36
C LEU A 111 -7.25 -14.15 1.64
N TYR A 112 -6.62 -14.48 2.77
CA TYR A 112 -6.90 -13.80 4.04
C TYR A 112 -6.48 -12.33 4.02
N HIS A 113 -5.45 -11.98 3.26
CA HIS A 113 -5.06 -10.59 3.05
C HIS A 113 -6.11 -9.82 2.24
N GLU A 114 -6.64 -10.41 1.17
CA GLU A 114 -7.72 -9.80 0.39
C GLU A 114 -9.02 -9.66 1.20
N LEU A 115 -9.36 -10.66 2.02
CA LEU A 115 -10.52 -10.59 2.91
C LEU A 115 -10.35 -9.50 3.98
N ALA A 116 -9.17 -9.38 4.58
CA ALA A 116 -8.87 -8.30 5.52
C ALA A 116 -8.97 -6.93 4.85
N LEU A 117 -8.48 -6.80 3.62
CA LEU A 117 -8.57 -5.58 2.83
C LEU A 117 -10.02 -5.19 2.53
N LEU A 118 -10.87 -6.16 2.16
CA LEU A 118 -12.30 -5.93 1.95
C LEU A 118 -13.02 -5.53 3.24
N LEU A 119 -12.71 -6.18 4.37
CA LEU A 119 -13.29 -5.86 5.67
C LEU A 119 -12.92 -4.45 6.14
N LEU A 120 -11.63 -4.10 6.04
CA LEU A 120 -11.16 -2.76 6.39
C LEU A 120 -11.75 -1.70 5.46
N GLY A 121 -11.83 -1.98 4.16
CA GLY A 121 -12.47 -1.09 3.20
C GLY A 121 -13.95 -0.86 3.48
N ALA A 122 -14.69 -1.93 3.81
CA ALA A 122 -16.09 -1.82 4.22
C ALA A 122 -16.24 -1.03 5.54
N THR A 123 -15.31 -1.18 6.47
CA THR A 123 -15.29 -0.43 7.73
C THR A 123 -15.05 1.06 7.48
N VAL A 124 -14.04 1.41 6.68
CA VAL A 124 -13.76 2.81 6.31
C VAL A 124 -14.95 3.41 5.56
N LEU A 125 -15.55 2.66 4.63
CA LEU A 125 -16.75 3.10 3.91
C LEU A 125 -17.91 3.36 4.87
N ALA A 126 -18.18 2.46 5.81
CA ALA A 126 -19.24 2.62 6.79
C ALA A 126 -19.02 3.86 7.69
N LEU A 127 -17.78 4.09 8.13
CA LEU A 127 -17.44 5.25 8.97
C LEU A 127 -17.51 6.59 8.22
N THR A 128 -17.29 6.57 6.90
CA THR A 128 -17.31 7.77 6.04
C THR A 128 -18.61 7.92 5.24
N TRP A 129 -19.57 7.02 5.43
CA TRP A 129 -20.80 7.01 4.66
C TRP A 129 -21.67 8.23 4.97
N GLN A 130 -22.06 8.99 3.95
CA GLN A 130 -22.83 10.25 4.09
C GLN A 130 -22.12 11.31 4.95
N GLN A 131 -20.81 11.20 5.11
CA GLN A 131 -20.00 12.16 5.86
C GLN A 131 -19.33 13.15 4.91
N PRO A 132 -19.14 14.42 5.31
CA PRO A 132 -18.56 15.43 4.44
C PRO A 132 -17.05 15.24 4.23
N ASN A 133 -16.35 14.59 5.17
CA ASN A 133 -14.95 14.23 5.00
C ASN A 133 -14.78 12.88 4.30
N THR A 134 -14.38 12.92 3.03
CA THR A 134 -14.18 11.72 2.20
C THR A 134 -12.70 11.35 2.01
N VAL A 135 -11.78 12.07 2.68
CA VAL A 135 -10.33 11.85 2.52
C VAL A 135 -9.94 10.43 2.89
N ALA A 136 -10.46 9.91 4.00
CA ALA A 136 -10.14 8.56 4.45
C ALA A 136 -10.53 7.50 3.42
N LEU A 137 -11.72 7.63 2.83
CA LEU A 137 -12.24 6.73 1.81
C LEU A 137 -11.39 6.78 0.53
N TRP A 138 -11.16 7.96 -0.02
CA TRP A 138 -10.40 8.11 -1.26
C TRP A 138 -8.93 7.68 -1.12
N THR A 139 -8.32 7.99 0.03
CA THR A 139 -6.97 7.49 0.36
C THR A 139 -6.94 5.97 0.35
N PHE A 140 -7.93 5.33 0.98
CA PHE A 140 -8.01 3.87 1.03
C PHE A 140 -8.24 3.26 -0.37
N VAL A 141 -9.14 3.85 -1.16
CA VAL A 141 -9.44 3.40 -2.52
C VAL A 141 -8.21 3.51 -3.42
N VAL A 142 -7.47 4.63 -3.36
CA VAL A 142 -6.23 4.79 -4.12
C VAL A 142 -5.24 3.69 -3.77
N LEU A 143 -4.99 3.45 -2.47
CA LEU A 143 -4.08 2.38 -2.04
C LEU A 143 -4.57 1.01 -2.52
N TRP A 144 -5.87 0.72 -2.39
CA TRP A 144 -6.44 -0.56 -2.81
C TRP A 144 -6.32 -0.80 -4.31
N VAL A 145 -6.74 0.17 -5.13
CA VAL A 145 -6.70 0.08 -6.59
C VAL A 145 -5.26 -0.05 -7.08
N MET A 146 -4.36 0.79 -6.58
CA MET A 146 -2.95 0.78 -6.99
C MET A 146 -2.25 -0.50 -6.53
N ARG A 147 -2.55 -1.02 -5.34
CA ARG A 147 -2.04 -2.31 -4.86
C ARG A 147 -2.54 -3.47 -5.70
N THR A 148 -3.81 -3.45 -6.08
CA THR A 148 -4.41 -4.47 -6.96
C THR A 148 -3.79 -4.42 -8.35
N SER A 149 -3.59 -3.22 -8.89
CA SER A 149 -2.90 -3.03 -10.17
C SER A 149 -1.47 -3.56 -10.12
N ALA A 150 -0.71 -3.22 -9.08
CA ALA A 150 0.64 -3.75 -8.86
C ALA A 150 0.65 -5.29 -8.84
N LYS A 151 -0.26 -5.93 -8.09
CA LYS A 151 -0.39 -7.40 -8.04
C LYS A 151 -0.66 -8.00 -9.42
N LEU A 152 -1.58 -7.40 -10.19
CA LEU A 152 -1.93 -7.86 -11.54
C LEU A 152 -0.76 -7.69 -12.51
N ASN A 153 -0.06 -6.55 -12.45
CA ASN A 153 1.12 -6.29 -13.26
C ASN A 153 2.23 -7.30 -12.97
N VAL A 154 2.52 -7.55 -11.69
CA VAL A 154 3.49 -8.56 -11.25
C VAL A 154 3.10 -9.99 -11.68
N TYR A 155 1.81 -10.34 -11.60
CA TYR A 155 1.31 -11.66 -12.00
C TYR A 155 1.47 -11.90 -13.52
N LEU A 156 1.16 -10.90 -14.35
CA LEU A 156 1.25 -10.99 -15.81
C LEU A 156 2.70 -10.88 -16.32
N GLY A 157 3.48 -10.08 -15.60
CA GLY A 157 4.93 -10.03 -15.62
C GLY A 157 5.49 -8.64 -15.85
N VAL A 158 6.48 -8.29 -15.03
CA VAL A 158 7.24 -7.03 -15.07
C VAL A 158 8.75 -7.31 -15.14
N ARG A 159 9.53 -6.30 -15.55
CA ARG A 159 10.99 -6.40 -15.67
C ARG A 159 11.67 -6.45 -14.31
N ASN A 160 11.23 -5.61 -13.38
CA ASN A 160 11.84 -5.48 -12.07
C ASN A 160 10.89 -6.06 -11.01
N LEU A 161 11.07 -7.33 -10.69
CA LEU A 161 10.50 -7.89 -9.47
C LEU A 161 11.38 -7.34 -8.34
N SER A 162 10.82 -6.57 -7.41
CA SER A 162 11.58 -6.04 -6.26
C SER A 162 11.90 -7.16 -5.26
N GLU A 163 12.73 -8.12 -5.69
CA GLU A 163 12.96 -9.41 -5.04
C GLU A 163 13.46 -9.26 -3.59
N SER A 164 14.17 -8.19 -3.27
CA SER A 164 14.71 -7.94 -1.92
C SER A 164 13.68 -7.39 -0.93
N PHE A 165 12.50 -6.94 -1.38
CA PHE A 165 11.46 -6.45 -0.48
C PHE A 165 10.75 -7.60 0.26
N LEU A 166 10.64 -8.77 -0.37
CA LEU A 166 9.97 -9.94 0.19
C LEU A 166 10.86 -10.67 1.22
N PRO A 167 10.38 -10.92 2.45
CA PRO A 167 11.14 -11.69 3.43
C PRO A 167 11.30 -13.16 3.02
N ALA A 168 12.37 -13.82 3.52
CA ALA A 168 12.78 -15.16 3.10
C ALA A 168 11.66 -16.22 3.16
N HIS A 169 10.72 -16.09 4.10
CA HIS A 169 9.59 -17.01 4.26
C HIS A 169 8.47 -16.82 3.21
N LEU A 170 8.43 -15.68 2.51
CA LEU A 170 7.50 -15.40 1.41
C LEU A 170 8.11 -15.64 0.02
N ARG A 171 9.38 -16.08 -0.05
CA ARG A 171 10.05 -16.40 -1.33
C ARG A 171 9.29 -17.42 -2.18
N TYR A 172 8.49 -18.30 -1.58
CA TYR A 172 7.66 -19.24 -2.33
C TYR A 172 6.66 -18.52 -3.26
N LEU A 173 6.25 -17.29 -2.94
CA LEU A 173 5.38 -16.47 -3.80
C LEU A 173 6.04 -16.13 -5.14
N HIS A 174 7.38 -16.10 -5.22
CA HIS A 174 8.09 -15.86 -6.49
C HIS A 174 7.78 -16.92 -7.53
N SER A 175 7.54 -18.17 -7.12
CA SER A 175 7.15 -19.24 -8.05
C SER A 175 5.84 -18.95 -8.80
N TYR A 176 5.01 -18.05 -8.25
CA TYR A 176 3.78 -17.58 -8.88
C TYR A 176 3.98 -16.36 -9.78
N PHE A 177 5.12 -15.69 -9.75
CA PHE A 177 5.42 -14.53 -10.59
C PHE A 177 6.13 -14.92 -11.89
N ARG A 178 6.01 -14.08 -12.92
CA ARG A 178 6.63 -14.33 -14.22
C ARG A 178 7.40 -13.09 -14.64
N GLN A 179 8.72 -13.17 -14.81
CA GLN A 179 9.48 -12.04 -15.35
C GLN A 179 9.19 -11.90 -16.85
N ARG A 180 8.75 -10.71 -17.28
CA ARG A 180 8.53 -10.38 -18.69
C ARG A 180 8.93 -8.92 -18.97
N PRO A 181 9.41 -8.62 -20.19
CA PRO A 181 9.90 -7.28 -20.54
C PRO A 181 8.80 -6.20 -20.55
N GLY A 182 7.53 -6.59 -20.63
CA GLY A 182 6.40 -5.68 -20.56
C GLY A 182 5.04 -6.38 -20.65
N ASN A 183 3.99 -5.64 -20.32
CA ASN A 183 2.59 -6.09 -20.31
C ASN A 183 1.69 -4.95 -20.82
N ALA A 184 0.68 -5.25 -21.64
CA ALA A 184 -0.28 -4.24 -22.11
C ALA A 184 -1.09 -3.61 -20.96
N LEU A 185 -1.37 -4.37 -19.89
CA LEU A 185 -2.02 -3.82 -18.69
C LEU A 185 -1.14 -2.82 -17.92
N PHE A 186 0.17 -2.88 -18.09
CA PHE A 186 1.05 -1.88 -17.50
C PHE A 186 0.80 -0.51 -18.12
N ALA A 187 0.80 -0.43 -19.46
CA ALA A 187 0.56 0.80 -20.18
C ALA A 187 -0.82 1.39 -19.88
N SER A 188 -1.87 0.55 -19.88
CA SER A 188 -3.22 1.02 -19.54
C SER A 188 -3.33 1.47 -18.09
N SER A 189 -2.73 0.76 -17.13
CA SER A 189 -2.73 1.16 -15.73
C SER A 189 -2.03 2.49 -15.52
N VAL A 190 -0.85 2.69 -16.12
CA VAL A 190 -0.10 3.95 -15.95
C VAL A 190 -0.86 5.11 -16.56
N ILE A 191 -1.43 4.95 -17.75
CA ILE A 191 -2.23 5.99 -18.42
C ILE A 191 -3.47 6.32 -17.56
N ALA A 192 -4.22 5.31 -17.13
CA ALA A 192 -5.43 5.51 -16.33
C ALA A 192 -5.13 6.18 -14.98
N SER A 193 -4.10 5.70 -14.27
CA SER A 193 -3.69 6.28 -12.98
C SER A 193 -3.12 7.69 -13.13
N THR A 194 -2.43 8.00 -14.23
CA THR A 194 -1.95 9.36 -14.52
C THR A 194 -3.11 10.29 -14.84
N ALA A 195 -4.08 9.86 -15.66
CA ALA A 195 -5.27 10.65 -15.94
C ALA A 195 -6.09 10.93 -14.69
N ALA A 196 -6.26 9.92 -13.82
CA ALA A 196 -6.90 10.09 -12.52
C ALA A 196 -6.13 11.07 -11.62
N ALA A 197 -4.79 10.99 -11.58
CA ALA A 197 -3.98 11.95 -10.82
C ALA A 197 -4.17 13.38 -11.32
N VAL A 198 -4.18 13.60 -12.63
CA VAL A 198 -4.45 14.92 -13.23
C VAL A 198 -5.84 15.43 -12.84
N ALA A 199 -6.87 14.59 -12.91
CA ALA A 199 -8.22 14.97 -12.53
C ALA A 199 -8.35 15.37 -11.05
N VAL A 200 -7.68 14.66 -10.14
CA VAL A 200 -7.68 15.02 -8.71
C VAL A 200 -6.85 16.29 -8.46
N TRP A 201 -5.73 16.47 -9.18
CA TRP A 201 -4.94 17.70 -9.12
C TRP A 201 -5.73 18.93 -9.58
N ASP A 202 -6.58 18.79 -10.60
CA ASP A 202 -7.46 19.87 -11.07
C ASP A 202 -8.40 20.35 -9.97
N VAL A 203 -8.97 19.42 -9.18
CA VAL A 203 -9.77 19.76 -7.99
C VAL A 203 -8.94 20.48 -6.93
N ALA A 204 -7.67 20.10 -6.75
CA ALA A 204 -6.79 20.70 -5.74
C ALA A 204 -6.40 22.15 -6.07
N VAL A 205 -6.29 22.50 -7.36
CA VAL A 205 -5.88 23.84 -7.83
C VAL A 205 -7.06 24.70 -8.31
N ALA A 206 -8.28 24.16 -8.27
CA ALA A 206 -9.48 24.88 -8.68
C ALA A 206 -9.62 26.20 -7.90
N PRO A 207 -9.82 27.36 -8.59
CA PRO A 207 -9.92 28.67 -7.92
C PRO A 207 -11.07 28.78 -6.92
N THR A 208 -12.11 27.96 -7.08
CA THR A 208 -13.30 27.92 -6.24
C THR A 208 -13.20 26.92 -5.08
N ALA A 209 -12.08 26.19 -4.96
CA ALA A 209 -11.90 25.20 -3.92
C ALA A 209 -11.76 25.85 -2.53
N THR A 210 -12.52 25.33 -1.58
CA THR A 210 -12.31 25.65 -0.16
C THR A 210 -10.91 25.17 0.30
N PRO A 211 -10.35 25.75 1.38
CA PRO A 211 -9.05 25.32 1.90
C PRO A 211 -8.98 23.82 2.22
N TYR A 212 -10.08 23.25 2.72
CA TYR A 212 -10.22 21.82 2.95
C TYR A 212 -10.19 21.02 1.66
N GLN A 213 -11.00 21.38 0.65
CA GLN A 213 -11.03 20.66 -0.64
C GLN A 213 -9.67 20.66 -1.32
N ALA A 214 -8.99 21.81 -1.33
CA ALA A 214 -7.64 21.93 -1.87
C ALA A 214 -6.65 21.01 -1.15
N CYS A 215 -6.70 20.97 0.19
CA CYS A 215 -5.85 20.09 1.00
C CYS A 215 -6.17 18.61 0.80
N ALA A 216 -7.44 18.23 0.91
CA ALA A 216 -7.94 16.88 0.71
C ALA A 216 -7.53 16.30 -0.65
N ALA A 217 -7.78 17.06 -1.72
CA ALA A 217 -7.42 16.67 -3.07
C ALA A 217 -5.89 16.60 -3.24
N ALA A 218 -5.12 17.53 -2.68
CA ALA A 218 -3.66 17.50 -2.76
C ALA A 218 -3.04 16.27 -2.08
N LEU A 219 -3.56 15.88 -0.90
CA LEU A 219 -3.11 14.67 -0.19
C LEU A 219 -3.34 13.42 -1.08
N VAL A 220 -4.56 13.24 -1.57
CA VAL A 220 -4.94 12.09 -2.41
C VAL A 220 -4.20 12.10 -3.75
N ALA A 221 -4.08 13.25 -4.41
CA ALA A 221 -3.39 13.40 -5.70
C ALA A 221 -1.89 13.13 -5.59
N THR A 222 -1.26 13.59 -4.50
CA THR A 222 0.15 13.30 -4.23
C THR A 222 0.37 11.82 -4.00
N LEU A 223 -0.49 11.17 -3.21
CA LEU A 223 -0.41 9.73 -2.96
C LEU A 223 -0.59 8.92 -4.26
N LEU A 224 -1.56 9.29 -5.09
CA LEU A 224 -1.79 8.64 -6.38
C LEU A 224 -0.60 8.86 -7.34
N SER A 225 -0.01 10.06 -7.34
CA SER A 225 1.18 10.38 -8.12
C SER A 225 2.40 9.55 -7.67
N LEU A 226 2.60 9.38 -6.35
CA LEU A 226 3.62 8.47 -5.81
C LEU A 226 3.38 7.03 -6.23
N ALA A 227 2.13 6.56 -6.22
CA ALA A 227 1.79 5.21 -6.67
C ALA A 227 2.04 5.02 -8.17
N VAL A 228 1.82 6.06 -9.00
CA VAL A 228 2.20 6.03 -10.43
C VAL A 228 3.71 5.93 -10.59
N LEU A 229 4.49 6.72 -9.82
CA LEU A 229 5.94 6.62 -9.81
C LEU A 229 6.43 5.23 -9.39
N GLU A 230 5.77 4.60 -8.41
CA GLU A 230 6.05 3.23 -8.02
C GLU A 230 5.84 2.24 -9.18
N HIS A 231 4.79 2.41 -9.97
CA HIS A 231 4.57 1.60 -11.18
C HIS A 231 5.70 1.80 -12.19
N TRP A 232 6.15 3.04 -12.40
CA TRP A 232 7.31 3.30 -13.26
C TRP A 232 8.58 2.58 -12.77
N PHE A 233 8.81 2.50 -11.45
CA PHE A 233 9.93 1.73 -10.89
C PHE A 233 9.85 0.22 -11.14
N MET A 234 8.68 -0.36 -11.39
CA MET A 234 8.54 -1.77 -11.78
C MET A 234 9.04 -2.06 -13.20
N VAL A 235 9.14 -1.03 -14.05
CA VAL A 235 9.60 -1.14 -15.44
C VAL A 235 11.01 -0.61 -15.62
N LEU A 236 11.37 0.44 -14.89
CA LEU A 236 12.73 0.97 -14.89
C LEU A 236 13.69 -0.03 -14.22
N PRO A 237 14.87 -0.27 -14.80
CA PRO A 237 15.89 -1.16 -14.23
C PRO A 237 16.65 -0.47 -13.09
N MET A 238 15.93 0.17 -12.17
CA MET A 238 16.49 0.82 -11.00
C MET A 238 16.08 0.04 -9.75
N PRO A 239 17.04 -0.42 -8.92
CA PRO A 239 16.70 -1.04 -7.65
C PRO A 239 16.09 0.04 -6.74
N SER A 240 14.77 0.04 -6.61
CA SER A 240 14.04 0.89 -5.64
C SER A 240 14.55 0.70 -4.21
N GLU A 241 15.22 -0.41 -3.96
CA GLU A 241 15.95 -0.75 -2.73
C GLU A 241 16.96 0.34 -2.29
N TRP A 242 17.53 1.11 -3.21
CA TRP A 242 18.52 2.15 -2.87
C TRP A 242 17.93 3.20 -1.92
N LEU A 243 16.65 3.50 -2.09
CA LEU A 243 15.90 4.47 -1.30
C LEU A 243 15.68 4.00 0.15
N TRP A 244 15.55 2.69 0.39
CA TRP A 244 15.26 2.13 1.72
C TRP A 244 16.37 1.22 2.27
N ARG A 245 17.62 1.38 1.81
CA ARG A 245 18.77 0.58 2.30
C ARG A 245 18.88 0.60 3.82
N TRP A 246 18.57 1.72 4.46
CA TRP A 246 18.60 1.84 5.93
C TRP A 246 17.58 0.92 6.62
N GLY A 247 16.37 0.76 6.08
CA GLY A 247 15.34 -0.14 6.62
C GLY A 247 15.69 -1.61 6.40
N LEU A 248 16.35 -1.93 5.27
CA LEU A 248 16.77 -3.28 4.92
C LEU A 248 17.98 -3.79 5.75
N ARG A 249 18.84 -2.90 6.27
CA ARG A 249 19.99 -3.27 7.13
C ARG A 249 19.59 -4.09 8.36
N SER A 250 18.37 -3.91 8.87
CA SER A 250 17.83 -4.73 9.97
C SER A 250 17.81 -6.23 9.66
N ARG A 251 17.78 -6.62 8.37
CA ARG A 251 17.79 -8.02 7.92
C ARG A 251 19.19 -8.62 7.79
N GLU A 252 20.25 -7.81 7.68
CA GLU A 252 21.64 -8.29 7.46
C GLU A 252 22.17 -9.09 8.67
N GLY A 253 21.62 -8.87 9.86
CA GLY A 253 21.95 -9.64 11.07
C GLY A 253 21.34 -11.06 11.14
N GLN A 254 20.50 -11.47 10.17
CA GLN A 254 19.86 -12.79 10.12
C GLN A 254 20.49 -13.72 9.05
N THR A 255 21.79 -13.58 8.80
CA THR A 255 22.53 -14.58 8.01
C THR A 255 22.62 -15.85 8.85
N PRO A 256 22.07 -17.00 8.42
CA PRO A 256 22.25 -18.25 9.16
C PRO A 256 23.75 -18.57 9.15
N SER A 257 24.33 -18.80 10.33
CA SER A 257 25.58 -19.53 10.43
C SER A 257 25.39 -20.87 9.73
N ALA A 258 26.30 -21.16 8.79
CA ALA A 258 26.32 -22.33 7.91
C ALA A 258 26.09 -23.66 8.62
#